data_AF-A0A7U9EV86-F1
#
_entry.id   AF-A0A7U9EV86-F1
#
_cell.length_a   1.000
_cell.length_b   1.000
_cell.length_c   1.000
_cell.angle_alpha   90.00
_cell.angle_beta   90.00
_cell.angle_gamma   90.00
#
_symmetry.space_group_name_H-M   'P 1'
#
loop_
_entity.id
_entity.type
_entity.pdbx_description
1 polymer ?
#
loop_
_entity_poly.entity_id
_entity_poly.type
_entity_poly.pdbx_seq_one_letter_code
_entity_poly.pdbx_strand_id
1 'polypeptide(L)'
;MARGIWGVDSAQAVTDQLFQCVRTELGYPKFWGRYLSEVPNVSEGLTRDEIARIRSYGVKVLPIYNAFREAVGYANGQVAARNAVFHARRLGIPKNKLLFANIEDFFAVDAAWIAAWVETLYPTGYRPGLYADPTKGDFAAAYCEAVSRNNQVAVQAVIWSAAPRPGTTKEQKAPRYQPAAPPCSANVWVWQYGRDAEVCPVDTNLADRRLLDFLY
;
A
#
# COMPACT_ATOMS: atom_id res chain seq x y z
N MET A 1 15.88 16.47 10.71
CA MET A 1 15.36 15.53 9.69
C MET A 1 14.44 14.53 10.40
N ALA A 2 13.19 14.40 9.97
CA ALA A 2 12.15 13.73 10.75
C ALA A 2 12.25 12.19 10.66
N ARG A 3 12.04 11.49 11.77
CA ARG A 3 11.71 10.05 11.79
C ARG A 3 10.41 9.85 10.99
N GLY A 4 10.36 8.84 10.13
CA GLY A 4 9.14 8.45 9.43
C GLY A 4 8.04 8.03 10.42
N ILE A 5 6.79 8.16 10.01
CA ILE A 5 5.66 7.67 10.80
C ILE A 5 5.65 6.13 10.73
N TRP A 6 5.62 5.46 11.86
CA TRP A 6 5.67 4.00 11.92
C TRP A 6 4.26 3.37 11.79
N GLY A 7 4.19 2.24 11.09
CA GLY A 7 2.98 1.47 10.90
C GLY A 7 3.31 0.03 10.51
N VAL A 8 2.28 -0.77 10.31
CA VAL A 8 2.42 -2.20 9.96
C VAL A 8 1.48 -2.57 8.83
N ASP A 9 1.61 -3.77 8.28
CA ASP A 9 0.60 -4.39 7.42
C ASP A 9 0.51 -5.89 7.69
N SER A 10 -0.63 -6.51 7.35
CA SER A 10 -0.85 -7.94 7.61
C SER A 10 -1.80 -8.59 6.60
N ALA A 11 -1.49 -9.84 6.25
CA ALA A 11 -2.38 -10.70 5.45
C ALA A 11 -3.69 -11.01 6.19
N GLN A 12 -3.59 -11.34 7.47
CA GLN A 12 -4.72 -11.65 8.34
C GLN A 12 -5.42 -10.42 8.92
N ALA A 13 -6.65 -10.60 9.38
CA ALA A 13 -7.49 -9.58 10.00
C ALA A 13 -6.89 -9.03 11.31
N VAL A 14 -7.13 -7.73 11.54
CA VAL A 14 -6.77 -7.05 12.78
C VAL A 14 -7.79 -7.36 13.85
N THR A 15 -7.53 -8.43 14.59
CA THR A 15 -8.21 -8.75 15.85
C THR A 15 -7.60 -7.94 16.99
N ASP A 16 -8.32 -7.83 18.11
CA ASP A 16 -7.80 -7.24 19.34
C ASP A 16 -6.49 -7.93 19.77
N GLN A 17 -6.42 -9.26 19.66
CA GLN A 17 -5.21 -10.02 19.99
C GLN A 17 -4.02 -9.61 19.11
N LEU A 18 -4.20 -9.51 17.79
CA LEU A 18 -3.13 -9.11 16.89
C LEU A 18 -2.71 -7.66 17.14
N PHE A 19 -3.66 -6.75 17.33
CA PHE A 19 -3.37 -5.36 17.66
C PHE A 19 -2.59 -5.25 18.99
N GLN A 20 -2.98 -6.00 20.02
CA GLN A 20 -2.28 -6.01 21.30
C GLN A 20 -0.87 -6.57 21.16
N CYS A 21 -0.68 -7.67 20.41
CA CYS A 21 0.65 -8.22 20.10
C CYS A 21 1.56 -7.13 19.53
N VAL A 22 1.11 -6.46 18.46
CA VAL A 22 1.91 -5.40 17.83
C VAL A 22 2.19 -4.27 18.82
N ARG A 23 1.16 -3.82 19.56
CA ARG A 23 1.28 -2.73 20.54
C ARG A 23 2.33 -3.00 21.61
N THR A 24 2.37 -4.21 22.15
CA THR A 24 3.28 -4.56 23.26
C THR A 24 4.66 -4.97 22.76
N GLU A 25 4.72 -5.73 21.67
CA GLU A 25 5.97 -6.33 21.20
C GLU A 25 6.75 -5.43 20.23
N LEU A 26 6.07 -4.66 19.38
CA LEU A 26 6.70 -3.89 18.32
C LEU A 26 6.59 -2.37 18.53
N GLY A 27 5.41 -1.86 18.85
CA GLY A 27 5.15 -0.43 18.99
C GLY A 27 3.73 -0.06 18.62
N TYR A 28 3.41 1.24 18.59
CA TYR A 28 2.04 1.70 18.37
C TYR A 28 1.85 2.17 16.92
N PRO A 29 1.26 1.35 16.03
CA PRO A 29 1.15 1.68 14.61
C PRO A 29 0.25 2.89 14.40
N LYS A 30 0.63 3.80 13.50
CA LYS A 30 -0.23 4.93 13.11
C LYS A 30 -1.10 4.60 11.89
N PHE A 31 -0.70 3.59 11.14
CA PHE A 31 -1.47 3.02 10.04
C PHE A 31 -1.28 1.51 9.99
N TRP A 32 -2.25 0.82 9.41
CA TRP A 32 -2.26 -0.63 9.22
C TRP A 32 -2.68 -0.98 7.78
N GLY A 33 -1.78 -1.62 7.02
CA GLY A 33 -2.03 -2.12 5.68
C GLY A 33 -2.92 -3.36 5.68
N ARG A 34 -4.04 -3.31 4.97
CA ARG A 34 -5.04 -4.39 4.94
C ARG A 34 -5.69 -4.54 3.56
N TYR A 35 -6.07 -5.77 3.23
CA TYR A 35 -6.52 -6.15 1.89
C TYR A 35 -8.02 -5.87 1.70
N LEU A 36 -8.40 -5.27 0.57
CA LEU A 36 -9.79 -4.89 0.25
C LEU A 36 -10.71 -6.10 -0.02
N SER A 37 -10.13 -7.25 -0.34
CA SER A 37 -10.84 -8.46 -0.75
C SER A 37 -10.08 -9.70 -0.29
N GLU A 38 -10.80 -10.81 -0.13
CA GLU A 38 -10.23 -12.13 0.12
C GLU A 38 -9.47 -12.62 -1.11
N VAL A 39 -8.28 -13.19 -0.89
CA VAL A 39 -7.56 -14.00 -1.87
C VAL A 39 -7.15 -15.29 -1.18
N PRO A 40 -7.74 -16.44 -1.54
CA PRO A 40 -7.49 -17.71 -0.85
C PRO A 40 -6.00 -18.02 -0.72
N ASN A 41 -5.59 -18.43 0.49
CA ASN A 41 -4.21 -18.75 0.86
C ASN A 41 -3.21 -17.58 0.75
N VAL A 42 -3.69 -16.34 0.60
CA VAL A 42 -2.84 -15.14 0.46
C VAL A 42 -3.25 -14.03 1.42
N SER A 43 -4.53 -13.67 1.48
CA SER A 43 -4.96 -12.52 2.29
C SER A 43 -6.42 -12.60 2.70
N GLU A 44 -6.67 -12.28 3.97
CA GLU A 44 -8.02 -12.09 4.50
C GLU A 44 -8.56 -10.71 4.11
N GLY A 45 -9.76 -10.67 3.55
CA GLY A 45 -10.41 -9.42 3.14
C GLY A 45 -10.94 -8.58 4.30
N LEU A 46 -10.78 -7.26 4.20
CA LEU A 46 -11.32 -6.27 5.14
C LEU A 46 -12.83 -6.43 5.32
N THR A 47 -13.29 -6.13 6.54
CA THR A 47 -14.72 -5.96 6.86
C THR A 47 -15.00 -4.59 7.48
N ARG A 48 -16.26 -4.16 7.48
CA ARG A 48 -16.65 -2.88 8.12
C ARG A 48 -16.37 -2.89 9.63
N ASP A 49 -16.58 -4.02 10.30
CA ASP A 49 -16.34 -4.18 11.73
C ASP A 49 -14.84 -4.11 12.06
N GLU A 50 -14.01 -4.73 11.22
CA GLU A 50 -12.55 -4.61 11.33
C GLU A 50 -12.09 -3.16 11.15
N ILE A 51 -12.61 -2.44 10.16
CA ILE A 51 -12.30 -1.02 9.96
C ILE A 51 -12.72 -0.20 11.18
N ALA A 52 -13.90 -0.44 11.74
CA ALA A 52 -14.37 0.25 12.94
C ALA A 52 -13.44 0.00 14.13
N ARG A 53 -12.96 -1.23 14.30
CA ARG A 53 -11.99 -1.61 15.33
C ARG A 53 -10.62 -0.96 15.12
N ILE A 54 -10.04 -1.03 13.91
CA ILE A 54 -8.73 -0.39 13.63
C ILE A 54 -8.81 1.11 13.97
N ARG A 55 -9.92 1.76 13.58
CA ARG A 55 -10.13 3.19 13.83
C ARG A 55 -10.42 3.51 15.30
N SER A 56 -11.01 2.61 16.08
CA SER A 56 -11.23 2.83 17.51
C SER A 56 -9.91 2.86 18.30
N TYR A 57 -8.86 2.22 17.77
CA TYR A 57 -7.48 2.36 18.26
C TYR A 57 -6.77 3.61 17.75
N GLY A 58 -7.44 4.51 17.03
CA GLY A 58 -6.79 5.69 16.44
C GLY A 58 -5.78 5.35 15.34
N VAL A 59 -5.86 4.16 14.75
CA VAL A 59 -5.00 3.70 13.66
C VAL A 59 -5.70 3.94 12.32
N LYS A 60 -4.93 4.35 11.31
CA LYS A 60 -5.42 4.56 9.95
C LYS A 60 -5.43 3.28 9.12
N VAL A 61 -6.45 3.06 8.32
CA VAL A 61 -6.49 1.94 7.37
C VAL A 61 -5.74 2.34 6.09
N LEU A 62 -4.78 1.50 5.67
CA LEU A 62 -4.04 1.59 4.42
C LEU A 62 -4.53 0.48 3.47
N PRO A 63 -5.49 0.76 2.56
CA PRO A 63 -6.16 -0.30 1.80
C PRO A 63 -5.33 -0.81 0.62
N ILE A 64 -5.29 -2.13 0.45
CA ILE A 64 -4.50 -2.84 -0.57
C ILE A 64 -5.44 -3.67 -1.45
N TYR A 65 -5.27 -3.61 -2.76
CA TYR A 65 -5.92 -4.50 -3.73
C TYR A 65 -4.88 -5.45 -4.32
N ASN A 66 -5.10 -6.76 -4.18
CA ASN A 66 -4.17 -7.80 -4.63
C ASN A 66 -4.85 -8.94 -5.42
N ALA A 67 -6.11 -8.77 -5.82
CA ALA A 67 -6.85 -9.78 -6.58
C ALA A 67 -6.50 -9.76 -8.08
N PHE A 68 -5.20 -9.76 -8.38
CA PHE A 68 -4.61 -9.90 -9.71
C PHE A 68 -3.20 -10.51 -9.58
N ARG A 69 -2.68 -11.12 -10.66
CA ARG A 69 -1.39 -11.83 -10.66
C ARG A 69 -0.38 -11.30 -11.68
N GLU A 70 -0.80 -10.35 -12.51
CA GLU A 70 0.02 -9.65 -13.49
C GLU A 70 -0.48 -8.20 -13.61
N ALA A 71 0.42 -7.28 -13.90
CA ALA A 71 0.13 -5.87 -14.06
C ALA A 71 0.41 -5.42 -15.52
N VAL A 72 -0.16 -6.15 -16.48
CA VAL A 72 0.04 -5.93 -17.92
C VAL A 72 -1.28 -5.59 -18.62
N GLY A 73 -1.25 -4.61 -19.50
CA GLY A 73 -2.35 -4.22 -20.37
C GLY A 73 -3.33 -3.23 -19.74
N TYR A 74 -3.71 -2.24 -20.53
CA TYR A 74 -4.61 -1.16 -20.11
C TYR A 74 -5.97 -1.68 -19.61
N ALA A 75 -6.62 -2.58 -20.36
CA ALA A 75 -7.92 -3.12 -19.99
C ALA A 75 -7.91 -3.84 -18.62
N ASN A 76 -6.85 -4.60 -18.34
CA ASN A 76 -6.69 -5.29 -17.06
C ASN A 76 -6.50 -4.29 -15.91
N GLY A 77 -5.72 -3.22 -16.12
CA GLY A 77 -5.57 -2.14 -15.13
C GLY A 77 -6.89 -1.43 -14.83
N GLN A 78 -7.76 -1.22 -15.84
CA GLN A 78 -9.10 -0.68 -15.62
C GLN A 78 -9.98 -1.63 -14.79
N VAL A 79 -9.93 -2.93 -15.06
CA VAL A 79 -10.67 -3.94 -14.30
C VAL A 79 -10.22 -3.95 -12.84
N ALA A 80 -8.91 -3.98 -12.59
CA ALA A 80 -8.34 -3.93 -11.26
C ALA A 80 -8.79 -2.67 -10.49
N ALA A 81 -8.69 -1.49 -11.12
CA ALA A 81 -9.11 -0.22 -10.51
C ALA A 81 -10.60 -0.18 -10.19
N ARG A 82 -11.46 -0.62 -11.11
CA ARG A 82 -12.92 -0.66 -10.90
C ARG A 82 -13.30 -1.61 -9.76
N ASN A 83 -12.65 -2.77 -9.68
CA ASN A 83 -12.85 -3.72 -8.60
C ASN A 83 -12.38 -3.17 -7.25
N ALA A 84 -11.19 -2.56 -7.19
CA ALA A 84 -10.70 -1.91 -5.97
C ALA A 84 -11.69 -0.84 -5.46
N VAL A 85 -12.22 -0.01 -6.36
CA VAL A 85 -13.24 1.01 -6.04
C VAL A 85 -14.54 0.38 -5.57
N PHE A 86 -14.99 -0.70 -6.21
CA PHE A 86 -16.17 -1.45 -5.78
C PHE A 86 -16.04 -1.92 -4.33
N HIS A 87 -14.92 -2.57 -3.99
CA HIS A 87 -14.65 -3.03 -2.63
C HIS A 87 -14.52 -1.86 -1.63
N ALA A 88 -13.80 -0.79 -1.99
CA ALA A 88 -13.65 0.38 -1.13
C ALA A 88 -15.00 1.03 -0.78
N ARG A 89 -15.89 1.17 -1.77
CA ARG A 89 -17.26 1.68 -1.55
C ARG A 89 -18.11 0.74 -0.71
N ARG A 90 -18.05 -0.56 -0.99
CA ARG A 90 -18.75 -1.60 -0.18
C ARG A 90 -18.32 -1.54 1.28
N LEU A 91 -17.05 -1.27 1.54
CA LEU A 91 -16.46 -1.14 2.89
C LEU A 91 -16.70 0.23 3.54
N GLY A 92 -17.26 1.20 2.80
CA GLY A 92 -17.53 2.54 3.31
C GLY A 92 -16.28 3.41 3.48
N ILE A 93 -15.19 3.10 2.76
CA ILE A 93 -14.00 3.95 2.73
C ILE A 93 -14.37 5.25 1.99
N PRO A 94 -14.13 6.43 2.58
CA PRO A 94 -14.54 7.69 1.97
C PRO A 94 -13.72 8.02 0.71
N LYS A 95 -14.19 8.98 -0.08
CA LYS A 95 -13.42 9.58 -1.17
C LYS A 95 -12.18 10.32 -0.62
N ASN A 96 -11.30 10.71 -1.54
CA ASN A 96 -9.98 11.31 -1.31
C ASN A 96 -9.06 10.42 -0.46
N LYS A 97 -9.22 9.10 -0.59
CA LYS A 97 -8.39 8.09 0.08
C LYS A 97 -7.61 7.27 -0.93
N LEU A 98 -6.41 6.85 -0.52
CA LEU A 98 -5.55 6.00 -1.33
C LEU A 98 -6.06 4.56 -1.37
N LEU A 99 -5.95 3.93 -2.53
CA LEU A 99 -6.07 2.48 -2.71
C LEU A 99 -4.77 2.00 -3.36
N PHE A 100 -4.06 1.06 -2.73
CA PHE A 100 -2.78 0.57 -3.22
C PHE A 100 -2.96 -0.71 -4.05
N ALA A 101 -2.50 -0.72 -5.29
CA ALA A 101 -2.34 -1.96 -6.04
C ALA A 101 -1.09 -2.72 -5.54
N ASN A 102 -1.24 -4.03 -5.27
CA ASN A 102 -0.14 -4.91 -4.86
C ASN A 102 0.58 -5.50 -6.08
N ILE A 103 1.69 -4.87 -6.49
CA ILE A 103 2.51 -5.32 -7.62
C ILE A 103 3.75 -6.01 -7.05
N GLU A 104 3.74 -7.34 -7.04
CA GLU A 104 4.88 -8.11 -6.52
C GLU A 104 6.08 -8.03 -7.48
N ASP A 105 7.30 -8.20 -6.96
CA ASP A 105 8.56 -8.02 -7.71
C ASP A 105 8.78 -9.04 -8.83
N PHE A 106 7.95 -10.09 -8.86
CA PHE A 106 7.93 -11.13 -9.89
C PHE A 106 6.76 -11.00 -10.88
N PHE A 107 5.88 -10.00 -10.71
CA PHE A 107 4.83 -9.75 -11.69
C PHE A 107 5.44 -9.13 -12.96
N ALA A 108 4.91 -9.55 -14.13
CA ALA A 108 5.08 -8.77 -15.34
C ALA A 108 4.34 -7.43 -15.19
N VAL A 109 4.97 -6.33 -15.59
CA VAL A 109 4.40 -4.97 -15.46
C VAL A 109 4.63 -4.18 -16.75
N ASP A 110 3.59 -3.51 -17.25
CA ASP A 110 3.73 -2.55 -18.35
C ASP A 110 3.19 -1.14 -18.00
N ALA A 111 3.62 -0.17 -18.79
CA ALA A 111 3.21 1.23 -18.60
C ALA A 111 1.70 1.43 -18.79
N ALA A 112 1.08 0.63 -19.66
CA ALA A 112 -0.33 0.71 -20.00
C ALA A 112 -1.22 0.37 -18.80
N TRP A 113 -0.86 -0.66 -18.04
CA TRP A 113 -1.57 -1.05 -16.82
C TRP A 113 -1.48 0.03 -15.74
N ILE A 114 -0.28 0.60 -15.53
CA ILE A 114 -0.07 1.68 -14.55
C ILE A 114 -0.89 2.93 -14.93
N ALA A 115 -0.88 3.31 -16.21
CA ALA A 115 -1.70 4.41 -16.71
C ALA A 115 -3.20 4.14 -16.47
N ALA A 116 -3.69 2.94 -16.80
CA ALA A 116 -5.07 2.55 -16.58
C ALA A 116 -5.49 2.61 -15.12
N TRP A 117 -4.64 2.14 -14.20
CA TRP A 117 -4.89 2.21 -12.76
C TRP A 117 -5.09 3.66 -12.30
N VAL A 118 -4.19 4.57 -12.70
CA VAL A 118 -4.24 5.99 -12.33
C VAL A 118 -5.48 6.68 -12.93
N GLU A 119 -5.66 6.55 -14.25
CA GLU A 119 -6.72 7.25 -14.99
C GLU A 119 -8.11 6.78 -14.59
N THR A 120 -8.26 5.48 -14.30
CA THR A 120 -9.55 4.91 -13.90
C THR A 120 -9.93 5.32 -12.47
N LEU A 121 -8.96 5.50 -11.57
CA LEU A 121 -9.23 5.95 -10.20
C LEU A 121 -9.58 7.44 -10.12
N TYR A 122 -8.95 8.29 -10.94
CA TYR A 122 -9.10 9.75 -10.89
C TYR A 122 -10.56 10.24 -10.81
N PRO A 123 -11.49 9.87 -11.71
CA PRO A 123 -12.87 10.36 -11.67
C PRO A 123 -13.70 9.78 -10.51
N THR A 124 -13.21 8.74 -9.82
CA THR A 124 -13.96 8.09 -8.73
C THR A 124 -13.84 8.85 -7.41
N GLY A 125 -12.82 9.70 -7.29
CA GLY A 125 -12.42 10.39 -6.08
C GLY A 125 -11.46 9.59 -5.18
N TYR A 126 -11.09 8.36 -5.52
CA TYR A 126 -9.99 7.66 -4.85
C TYR A 126 -8.65 8.03 -5.50
N ARG A 127 -7.57 7.99 -4.71
CA ARG A 127 -6.22 8.30 -5.19
C ARG A 127 -5.45 7.01 -5.50
N PRO A 128 -4.72 6.92 -6.61
CA PRO A 128 -3.94 5.73 -6.93
C PRO A 128 -2.73 5.57 -6.01
N GLY A 129 -2.63 4.42 -5.36
CA GLY A 129 -1.44 3.92 -4.69
C GLY A 129 -0.82 2.75 -5.45
N LEU A 130 0.50 2.60 -5.38
CA LEU A 130 1.25 1.50 -5.99
C LEU A 130 2.21 0.92 -4.96
N TYR A 131 1.97 -0.31 -4.50
CA TYR A 131 2.95 -1.08 -3.73
C TYR A 131 3.80 -1.88 -4.71
N ALA A 132 5.11 -1.67 -4.70
CA ALA A 132 6.04 -2.34 -5.60
C ALA A 132 7.49 -2.24 -5.12
N ASP A 133 8.36 -3.08 -5.69
CA ASP A 133 9.82 -2.96 -5.55
C ASP A 133 10.40 -2.10 -6.69
N PRO A 134 10.94 -0.89 -6.43
CA PRO A 134 11.52 -0.06 -7.49
C PRO A 134 12.92 -0.51 -7.93
N THR A 135 13.49 -1.54 -7.32
CA THR A 135 14.85 -2.02 -7.56
C THR A 135 14.90 -3.40 -8.23
N LYS A 136 13.77 -4.08 -8.34
CA LYS A 136 13.65 -5.42 -8.92
C LYS A 136 12.36 -5.58 -9.72
N GLY A 137 12.44 -6.29 -10.84
CA GLY A 137 11.31 -6.51 -11.75
C GLY A 137 11.03 -5.33 -12.66
N ASP A 138 9.88 -5.37 -13.33
CA ASP A 138 9.57 -4.46 -14.44
C ASP A 138 8.99 -3.10 -13.98
N PHE A 139 8.60 -2.99 -12.71
CA PHE A 139 7.82 -1.86 -12.19
C PHE A 139 8.48 -0.50 -12.44
N ALA A 140 9.77 -0.34 -12.14
CA ALA A 140 10.42 0.97 -12.21
C ALA A 140 10.46 1.52 -13.65
N ALA A 141 10.76 0.65 -14.63
CA ALA A 141 10.77 1.02 -16.05
C ALA A 141 9.37 1.35 -16.55
N ALA A 142 8.40 0.47 -16.27
CA ALA A 142 6.99 0.66 -16.64
C ALA A 142 6.40 1.95 -16.03
N TYR A 143 6.73 2.24 -14.76
CA TYR A 143 6.29 3.46 -14.08
C TYR A 143 6.86 4.71 -14.75
N CYS A 144 8.17 4.76 -14.99
CA CYS A 144 8.79 5.93 -15.61
C CYS A 144 8.34 6.13 -17.06
N GLU A 145 8.08 5.06 -17.80
CA GLU A 145 7.44 5.15 -19.11
C GLU A 145 6.01 5.69 -19.03
N ALA A 146 5.20 5.25 -18.06
CA ALA A 146 3.86 5.80 -17.85
C ALA A 146 3.90 7.29 -17.48
N VAL A 147 4.87 7.70 -16.66
CA VAL A 147 5.11 9.11 -16.31
C VAL A 147 5.53 9.94 -17.53
N SER A 148 6.40 9.42 -18.40
CA SER A 148 6.84 10.14 -19.60
C SER A 148 5.71 10.33 -20.61
N ARG A 149 4.77 9.38 -20.68
CA ARG A 149 3.55 9.45 -21.50
C ARG A 149 2.49 10.38 -20.89
N ASN A 150 2.35 10.37 -19.57
CA ASN A 150 1.35 11.18 -18.85
C ASN A 150 1.87 11.58 -17.45
N ASN A 151 2.26 12.85 -17.29
CA ASN A 151 2.78 13.35 -16.01
C ASN A 151 1.75 13.27 -14.86
N GLN A 152 0.45 13.11 -15.14
CA GLN A 152 -0.53 12.86 -14.08
C GLN A 152 -0.25 11.57 -13.30
N VAL A 153 0.45 10.60 -13.89
CA VAL A 153 0.93 9.41 -13.16
C VAL A 153 1.82 9.83 -11.98
N ALA A 154 2.79 10.71 -12.20
CA ALA A 154 3.68 11.19 -11.14
C ALA A 154 2.95 12.08 -10.12
N VAL A 155 1.99 12.89 -10.56
CA VAL A 155 1.23 13.80 -9.69
C VAL A 155 0.25 13.05 -8.78
N GLN A 156 -0.50 12.11 -9.36
CA GLN A 156 -1.58 11.43 -8.66
C GLN A 156 -1.10 10.22 -7.87
N ALA A 157 -0.20 9.41 -8.44
CA ALA A 157 0.21 8.16 -7.81
C ALA A 157 1.07 8.41 -6.58
N VAL A 158 0.85 7.58 -5.56
CA VAL A 158 1.71 7.45 -4.37
C VAL A 158 2.31 6.06 -4.36
N ILE A 159 3.64 5.98 -4.22
CA ILE A 159 4.37 4.73 -4.17
C ILE A 159 4.57 4.32 -2.71
N TRP A 160 4.26 3.06 -2.44
CA TRP A 160 4.70 2.29 -1.29
C TRP A 160 5.83 1.38 -1.74
N SER A 161 7.06 1.77 -1.42
CA SER A 161 8.25 1.05 -1.84
C SER A 161 8.47 -0.18 -0.96
N ALA A 162 8.72 -1.33 -1.58
CA ALA A 162 9.07 -2.58 -0.91
C ALA A 162 10.60 -2.78 -0.76
N ALA A 163 11.41 -1.75 -1.05
CA ALA A 163 12.86 -1.82 -1.01
C ALA A 163 13.50 -0.52 -0.46
N PRO A 164 14.71 -0.59 0.15
CA PRO A 164 15.40 -1.82 0.57
C PRO A 164 14.73 -2.46 1.79
N ARG A 165 15.03 -3.73 2.10
CA ARG A 165 14.48 -4.44 3.28
C ARG A 165 15.56 -4.79 4.29
N PRO A 166 16.00 -3.85 5.15
CA PRO A 166 16.96 -4.14 6.21
C PRO A 166 16.45 -5.11 7.28
N GLY A 167 15.14 -5.33 7.39
CA GLY A 167 14.52 -6.26 8.35
C GLY A 167 13.59 -5.59 9.34
N THR A 168 12.73 -6.38 9.99
CA THR A 168 11.72 -5.88 10.93
C THR A 168 12.35 -5.40 12.23
N THR A 169 11.78 -4.35 12.82
CA THR A 169 12.25 -3.79 14.09
C THR A 169 11.06 -3.25 14.89
N LYS A 170 11.25 -3.09 16.20
CA LYS A 170 10.36 -2.28 17.03
C LYS A 170 10.33 -0.83 16.54
N GLU A 171 9.23 -0.12 16.74
CA GLU A 171 9.04 1.29 16.34
C GLU A 171 10.22 2.19 16.76
N GLN A 172 10.70 2.04 18.00
CA GLN A 172 11.79 2.87 18.54
C GLN A 172 13.16 2.62 17.89
N LYS A 173 13.31 1.46 17.23
CA LYS A 173 14.51 1.02 16.51
C LYS A 173 14.33 1.05 14.99
N ALA A 174 13.23 1.64 14.50
CA ALA A 174 12.98 1.77 13.08
C ALA A 174 14.13 2.54 12.39
N PRO A 175 14.53 2.13 11.18
CA PRO A 175 15.60 2.80 10.44
C PRO A 175 15.20 4.24 10.08
N ARG A 176 16.18 5.04 9.67
CA ARG A 176 15.87 6.34 9.06
C ARG A 176 15.08 6.10 7.77
N TYR A 177 14.04 6.90 7.52
CA TYR A 177 13.24 6.79 6.30
C TYR A 177 14.10 7.01 5.05
N GLN A 178 14.28 5.95 4.25
CA GLN A 178 15.10 5.96 3.04
C GLN A 178 14.65 4.88 2.02
N PRO A 179 13.38 4.90 1.57
CA PRO A 179 12.94 3.96 0.54
C PRO A 179 13.72 4.13 -0.76
N ALA A 180 13.86 3.03 -1.49
CA ALA A 180 14.21 3.08 -2.90
C ALA A 180 13.06 3.73 -3.70
N ALA A 181 13.42 4.39 -4.79
CA ALA A 181 12.52 5.11 -5.68
C ALA A 181 12.83 4.78 -7.13
N PRO A 182 11.84 4.84 -8.05
CA PRO A 182 12.11 4.72 -9.47
C PRO A 182 12.97 5.93 -9.95
N PRO A 183 13.74 5.79 -11.04
CA PRO A 183 14.65 6.83 -11.54
C PRO A 183 13.93 7.97 -12.30
N CYS A 184 12.78 8.43 -11.79
CA CYS A 184 11.96 9.51 -12.34
C CYS A 184 11.10 10.15 -11.24
N SER A 185 10.29 11.17 -11.59
CA SER A 185 9.43 11.88 -10.61
C SER A 185 8.41 10.93 -9.98
N ALA A 186 8.38 10.86 -8.64
CA ALA A 186 7.48 10.00 -7.89
C ALA A 186 7.18 10.52 -6.49
N ASN A 187 5.98 10.22 -5.98
CA ASN A 187 5.61 10.41 -4.58
C ASN A 187 5.86 9.12 -3.78
N VAL A 188 7.09 8.84 -3.37
CA VAL A 188 7.38 7.68 -2.51
C VAL A 188 7.10 8.07 -1.06
N TRP A 189 5.92 7.70 -0.55
CA TRP A 189 5.45 8.12 0.77
C TRP A 189 5.32 6.98 1.78
N VAL A 190 5.48 5.72 1.35
CA VAL A 190 5.47 4.57 2.25
C VAL A 190 6.65 3.67 1.91
N TRP A 191 7.19 3.02 2.92
CA TRP A 191 8.32 2.11 2.80
C TRP A 191 8.09 0.89 3.69
N GLN A 192 7.99 -0.28 3.08
CA GLN A 192 8.06 -1.55 3.79
C GLN A 192 9.53 -1.92 3.96
N TYR A 193 10.06 -1.70 5.16
CA TYR A 193 11.49 -1.90 5.45
C TYR A 193 11.78 -3.31 6.02
N GLY A 194 10.74 -4.06 6.39
CA GLY A 194 10.87 -5.42 6.91
C GLY A 194 9.59 -6.20 6.70
N ARG A 195 9.73 -7.51 6.45
CA ARG A 195 8.62 -8.46 6.34
C ARG A 195 8.69 -9.53 7.42
N ASP A 196 7.55 -10.13 7.72
CA ASP A 196 7.39 -11.32 8.56
C ASP A 196 8.08 -11.18 9.92
N ALA A 197 7.63 -10.22 10.74
CA ALA A 197 8.13 -10.09 12.10
C ALA A 197 7.87 -11.38 12.89
N GLU A 198 8.91 -11.95 13.51
CA GLU A 198 8.80 -13.24 14.21
C GLU A 198 7.80 -13.21 15.38
N VAL A 199 7.68 -12.07 16.06
CA VAL A 199 6.89 -11.91 17.29
C VAL A 199 5.38 -11.74 17.02
N CYS A 200 5.00 -11.16 15.88
CA CYS A 200 3.62 -10.96 15.46
C CYS A 200 3.57 -11.05 13.93
N PRO A 201 2.58 -11.71 13.31
CA PRO A 201 2.53 -11.98 11.87
C PRO A 201 2.18 -10.71 11.06
N VAL A 202 3.11 -9.75 11.05
CA VAL A 202 2.99 -8.43 10.41
C VAL A 202 4.30 -8.01 9.77
N ASP A 203 4.18 -7.15 8.78
CA ASP A 203 5.28 -6.43 8.14
C ASP A 203 5.42 -5.04 8.78
N THR A 204 6.63 -4.46 8.72
CA THR A 204 6.92 -3.17 9.36
C THR A 204 7.21 -2.08 8.34
N ASN A 205 6.58 -0.92 8.55
CA ASN A 205 6.56 0.18 7.60
C ASN A 205 6.94 1.52 8.22
N LEU A 206 7.47 2.39 7.39
CA LEU A 206 7.60 3.81 7.66
C LEU A 206 6.90 4.62 6.57
N ALA A 207 6.37 5.79 6.94
CA ALA A 207 5.67 6.67 6.01
C ALA A 207 6.07 8.14 6.17
N ASP A 208 5.99 8.87 5.06
CA ASP A 208 5.88 10.33 5.08
C ASP A 208 4.55 10.73 5.73
N ARG A 209 4.58 11.78 6.58
CA ARG A 209 3.39 12.24 7.31
C ARG A 209 2.23 12.62 6.39
N ARG A 210 2.51 13.10 5.18
CA ARG A 210 1.50 13.46 4.16
C ARG A 210 0.58 12.28 3.82
N LEU A 211 1.06 11.04 3.96
CA LEU A 211 0.26 9.84 3.71
C LEU A 211 -1.03 9.83 4.55
N LEU A 212 -0.95 10.22 5.83
CA LEU A 212 -2.01 10.02 6.81
C LEU A 212 -3.31 10.76 6.46
N ASP A 213 -3.23 11.88 5.73
CA ASP A 213 -4.40 12.66 5.29
C ASP A 213 -5.23 11.88 4.24
N PHE A 214 -4.57 11.01 3.49
CA PHE A 214 -5.17 10.17 2.45
C PHE A 214 -5.52 8.77 2.95
N LEU A 215 -5.37 8.49 4.25
CA LEU A 215 -5.82 7.23 4.87
C LEU A 215 -7.11 7.43 5.66
N TYR A 216 -7.84 6.34 5.90
CA TYR A 216 -9.13 6.37 6.61
C TYR A 216 -8.95 6.20 8.12
#